data_AF-A0A1I7UT90-F1
#
_entry.id   AF-A0A1I7UT90-F1
#
_cell.length_a   1.000
_cell.length_b   1.000
_cell.length_c   1.000
_cell.angle_alpha   90.00
_cell.angle_beta   90.00
_cell.angle_gamma   90.00
#
_symmetry.space_group_name_H-M   'P 1'
#
loop_
_entity.id
_entity.type
_entity.pdbx_description
1 polymer ?
#
loop_
_entity_poly.entity_id
_entity_poly.type
_entity_poly.pdbx_seq_one_letter_code
_entity_poly.pdbx_strand_id
1 'polypeptide(L)'
;MSFPLLRLPCLALEVIIKFCDHEEILFLVQTSQRARRLISRHTKSHSIEITVTNNNNNGSYVGIFHGDREFFRIYIKTQGENFHEFWRFKTLVPVLPDYQKNLLFSRWTQIEQAFQEILDFLNEIFRIKEVSFKNNVKFSCRLVPIAEHVVSKNLKIGSVDWQNSVGYEPMAERILMVSKGATNFKLEKFNFFSFRFYHFHLFKMDRFEIEHAEWMTVDQVIALWNCKQIRLGDVWFDSKDINTILWEYIEDPGELLELRLTSRNDIRIEDVVTGLNAVEVHEGNHWKGRKFRITGQIRFSVTVVWGDNIVITREP
;
A
#
# COMPACT_ATOMS: atom_id res chain seq x y z
N MET A 1 2.15 -2.98 45.77
CA MET A 1 3.63 -2.88 45.68
C MET A 1 4.00 -2.30 44.31
N SER A 2 4.99 -1.41 44.20
CA SER A 2 5.39 -0.90 42.88
C SER A 2 6.38 -1.86 42.20
N PHE A 3 6.16 -2.14 40.92
CA PHE A 3 7.04 -2.97 40.10
C PHE A 3 8.49 -2.42 40.11
N PRO A 4 9.52 -3.23 40.46
CA PRO A 4 10.90 -2.76 40.66
C PRO A 4 11.48 -1.99 39.46
N LEU A 5 11.15 -2.42 38.23
CA LEU A 5 11.62 -1.77 37.01
C LEU A 5 11.22 -0.27 36.94
N LEU A 6 10.07 0.10 37.52
CA LEU A 6 9.57 1.48 37.51
C LEU A 6 10.21 2.39 38.55
N ARG A 7 11.12 1.85 39.38
CA ARG A 7 11.92 2.60 40.36
C ARG A 7 13.33 2.93 39.85
N LEU A 8 13.74 2.35 38.72
CA LEU A 8 15.07 2.57 38.17
C LEU A 8 15.24 4.01 37.68
N PRO A 9 16.45 4.59 37.80
CA PRO A 9 16.78 5.84 37.13
C PRO A 9 16.55 5.74 35.62
N CYS A 10 16.17 6.84 34.97
CA CYS A 10 15.84 6.87 33.54
C CYS A 10 16.94 6.27 32.65
N LEU A 11 18.21 6.54 32.96
CA LEU A 11 19.35 5.99 32.20
C LEU A 11 19.44 4.46 32.29
N ALA A 12 19.22 3.88 33.47
CA ALA A 12 19.22 2.43 33.65
C ALA A 12 18.03 1.78 32.92
N LEU A 13 16.86 2.42 32.97
CA LEU A 13 15.68 1.96 32.26
C LEU A 13 15.87 2.00 30.73
N GLU A 14 16.48 3.07 30.21
CA GLU A 14 16.81 3.18 28.79
C GLU A 14 17.73 2.04 28.33
N VAL A 15 18.76 1.72 29.12
CA VAL A 15 19.68 0.61 28.82
C VAL A 15 18.91 -0.71 28.79
N ILE A 16 18.05 -0.98 29.77
CA ILE A 16 17.24 -2.21 29.79
C ILE A 16 16.33 -2.30 28.56
N ILE A 17 15.61 -1.22 28.23
CA ILE A 17 14.69 -1.19 27.07
C ILE A 17 15.43 -1.43 25.76
N LYS A 18 16.67 -0.96 25.61
CA LYS A 18 17.50 -1.22 24.42
C LYS A 18 17.85 -2.70 24.23
N PHE A 19 17.83 -3.49 25.30
CA PHE A 19 18.06 -4.93 25.26
C PHE A 19 16.78 -5.74 25.20
N CYS A 20 15.61 -5.12 25.41
CA CYS A 20 14.34 -5.78 25.21
C CYS A 20 14.03 -5.88 23.72
N ASP A 21 13.50 -7.02 23.29
CA ASP A 21 12.98 -7.13 21.94
C ASP A 21 11.62 -6.40 21.81
N HIS A 22 11.12 -6.30 20.58
CA HIS A 22 9.88 -5.58 20.29
C HIS A 22 8.65 -6.23 20.95
N GLU A 23 8.68 -7.55 21.14
CA GLU A 23 7.60 -8.31 21.77
C GLU A 23 7.59 -8.08 23.28
N GLU A 24 8.74 -8.19 23.93
CA GLU A 24 8.93 -7.88 25.35
C GLU A 24 8.49 -6.44 25.65
N ILE A 25 8.83 -5.48 24.79
CA ILE A 25 8.37 -4.09 24.90
C ILE A 25 6.83 -4.03 24.85
N LEU A 26 6.18 -4.72 23.90
CA LEU A 26 4.71 -4.77 23.79
C LEU A 26 4.03 -5.32 25.04
N PHE A 27 4.60 -6.34 25.68
CA PHE A 27 4.03 -6.88 26.92
C PHE A 27 4.31 -5.97 28.13
N LEU A 28 5.53 -5.42 28.23
CA LEU A 28 5.91 -4.54 29.34
C LEU A 28 5.03 -3.28 29.42
N VAL A 29 4.67 -2.69 28.28
CA VAL A 29 3.78 -1.50 28.23
C VAL A 29 2.33 -1.81 28.59
N GLN A 30 1.92 -3.08 28.63
CA GLN A 30 0.59 -3.50 29.10
C GLN A 30 0.50 -3.63 30.62
N THR A 31 1.64 -3.71 31.33
CA THR A 31 1.66 -3.90 32.80
C THR A 31 1.06 -2.71 33.56
N SER A 32 1.27 -1.48 33.09
CA SER A 32 0.70 -0.26 33.69
C SER A 32 0.83 0.96 32.79
N GLN A 33 -0.02 1.98 33.00
CA GLN A 33 0.12 3.27 32.32
C GLN A 33 1.45 3.96 32.63
N ARG A 34 2.00 3.75 33.83
CA ARG A 34 3.32 4.29 34.20
C ARG A 34 4.43 3.62 33.39
N ALA A 35 4.39 2.29 33.23
CA ALA A 35 5.33 1.56 32.40
C ALA A 35 5.28 2.06 30.95
N ARG A 36 4.08 2.16 30.36
CA ARG A 36 3.89 2.69 29.00
C ARG A 36 4.53 4.05 28.81
N ARG A 37 4.21 5.03 29.67
CA ARG A 37 4.75 6.40 29.58
C ARG A 37 6.26 6.49 29.74
N LEU A 38 6.85 5.60 30.52
CA LEU A 38 8.30 5.57 30.70
C LEU A 38 8.96 4.91 29.49
N ILE A 39 8.45 3.76 29.05
CA ILE A 39 8.99 3.00 27.92
C ILE A 39 8.91 3.81 26.62
N SER A 40 7.78 4.46 26.34
CA SER A 40 7.56 5.28 25.13
C SER A 40 8.58 6.41 24.94
N ARG A 41 9.23 6.87 26.01
CA ARG A 41 10.28 7.90 25.94
C ARG A 41 11.58 7.37 25.36
N HIS A 42 11.83 6.07 25.48
CA HIS A 42 13.10 5.42 25.15
C HIS A 42 13.02 4.54 23.91
N THR A 43 11.81 4.29 23.38
CA THR A 43 11.58 3.38 22.26
C THR A 43 11.60 4.04 20.89
N LYS A 44 11.97 5.32 20.78
CA LYS A 44 12.10 6.02 19.47
C LYS A 44 13.11 5.37 18.52
N SER A 45 14.05 4.58 19.04
CA SER A 45 14.98 3.78 18.25
C SER A 45 14.37 2.49 17.70
N HIS A 46 13.26 2.02 18.27
CA HIS A 46 12.56 0.80 17.88
C HIS A 46 11.57 1.15 16.78
N SER A 47 12.02 0.98 15.54
CA SER A 47 11.21 1.27 14.37
C SER A 47 10.46 0.03 13.91
N ILE A 48 9.16 0.16 13.65
CA ILE A 48 8.33 -0.94 13.16
C ILE A 48 7.64 -0.58 11.85
N GLU A 49 7.19 -1.60 11.16
CA GLU A 49 6.27 -1.50 10.02
C GLU A 49 4.97 -2.21 10.38
N ILE A 50 3.85 -1.68 9.90
CA ILE A 50 2.52 -2.21 10.22
C ILE A 50 1.83 -2.64 8.95
N THR A 51 1.24 -3.83 8.95
CA THR A 51 0.30 -4.24 7.89
C THR A 51 -1.10 -4.43 8.46
N VAL A 52 -2.04 -3.64 7.97
CA VAL A 52 -3.47 -3.77 8.23
C VAL A 52 -4.07 -4.69 7.17
N THR A 53 -4.50 -5.88 7.57
CA THR A 53 -5.10 -6.85 6.67
C THR A 53 -6.58 -7.05 6.99
N ASN A 54 -7.42 -6.99 5.97
CA ASN A 54 -8.80 -7.41 6.02
C ASN A 54 -8.97 -8.66 5.17
N ASN A 55 -9.33 -9.79 5.79
CA ASN A 55 -9.46 -11.08 5.12
C ASN A 55 -10.74 -11.81 5.58
N ASN A 56 -11.45 -12.42 4.64
CA ASN A 56 -12.68 -13.18 4.92
C ASN A 56 -12.42 -14.43 5.73
N ASN A 57 -11.35 -15.17 5.43
CA ASN A 57 -11.13 -16.51 5.98
C ASN A 57 -10.54 -16.45 7.40
N ASN A 58 -9.59 -15.53 7.60
CA ASN A 58 -8.81 -15.46 8.85
C ASN A 58 -9.25 -14.29 9.76
N GLY A 59 -10.21 -13.49 9.30
CA GLY A 59 -10.61 -12.23 9.94
C GLY A 59 -9.62 -11.09 9.66
N SER A 60 -9.97 -9.91 10.17
CA SER A 60 -9.11 -8.72 10.07
C SER A 60 -8.04 -8.74 11.16
N TYR A 61 -6.83 -8.26 10.86
CA TYR A 61 -5.73 -8.22 11.82
C TYR A 61 -4.72 -7.10 11.52
N VAL A 62 -3.92 -6.77 12.53
CA VAL A 62 -2.74 -5.90 12.45
C VAL A 62 -1.50 -6.76 12.60
N GLY A 63 -0.68 -6.89 11.55
CA GLY A 63 0.64 -7.51 11.61
C GLY A 63 1.70 -6.45 11.90
N ILE A 64 2.67 -6.79 12.75
CA ILE A 64 3.73 -5.88 13.22
C ILE A 64 5.09 -6.48 12.84
N PHE A 65 5.88 -5.68 12.14
CA PHE A 65 7.11 -6.11 11.47
C PHE A 65 8.31 -5.29 11.94
N HIS A 66 9.47 -5.93 11.96
CA HIS A 66 10.78 -5.29 12.14
C HIS A 66 11.71 -5.77 11.03
N GLY A 67 11.91 -4.92 10.01
CA GLY A 67 12.43 -5.37 8.73
C GLY A 67 11.48 -6.38 8.09
N ASP A 68 12.00 -7.43 7.46
CA ASP A 68 11.17 -8.42 6.74
C ASP A 68 10.51 -9.46 7.67
N ARG A 69 10.73 -9.38 8.99
CA ARG A 69 10.21 -10.34 9.96
C ARG A 69 8.98 -9.80 10.68
N GLU A 70 7.84 -10.47 10.51
CA GLU A 70 6.69 -10.32 11.39
C GLU A 70 7.03 -10.91 12.76
N PHE A 71 6.93 -10.10 13.81
CA PHE A 71 7.22 -10.56 15.18
C PHE A 71 5.97 -10.69 16.04
N PHE A 72 4.88 -9.99 15.69
CA PHE A 72 3.63 -10.04 16.45
C PHE A 72 2.42 -9.73 15.57
N ARG A 73 1.27 -10.32 15.89
CA ARG A 73 0.02 -10.09 15.15
C ARG A 73 -1.18 -9.99 16.07
N ILE A 74 -2.01 -8.96 15.87
CA ILE A 74 -3.23 -8.71 16.64
C ILE A 74 -4.45 -8.96 15.74
N TYR A 75 -5.14 -10.07 15.96
CA TYR A 75 -6.43 -10.38 15.33
C TYR A 75 -7.56 -9.58 15.98
N ILE A 76 -8.47 -9.08 15.16
CA ILE A 76 -9.65 -8.34 15.57
C ILE A 76 -10.87 -9.24 15.36
N LYS A 77 -11.55 -9.57 16.45
CA LYS A 77 -12.75 -10.41 16.47
C LYS A 77 -13.93 -9.59 16.97
N THR A 78 -15.07 -9.67 16.28
CA THR A 78 -16.33 -9.05 16.73
C THR A 78 -17.22 -10.01 17.51
N GLN A 79 -16.93 -11.30 17.45
CA GLN A 79 -17.67 -12.38 18.09
C GLN A 79 -16.71 -13.36 18.77
N GLY A 80 -17.25 -14.20 19.66
CA GLY A 80 -16.52 -15.22 20.37
C GLY A 80 -16.65 -15.10 21.89
N GLU A 81 -16.49 -16.24 22.55
CA GLU A 81 -16.49 -16.41 24.01
C GLU A 81 -15.07 -16.78 24.48
N ASN A 82 -14.83 -16.75 25.81
CA ASN A 82 -13.57 -17.19 26.44
C ASN A 82 -12.36 -16.23 26.31
N PHE A 83 -12.59 -14.92 26.44
CA PHE A 83 -11.51 -13.95 26.66
C PHE A 83 -11.33 -13.75 28.16
N HIS A 84 -10.22 -14.22 28.72
CA HIS A 84 -9.94 -14.18 30.17
C HIS A 84 -8.94 -13.08 30.55
N GLU A 85 -8.18 -12.57 29.58
CA GLU A 85 -7.21 -11.51 29.77
C GLU A 85 -7.72 -10.19 29.20
N PHE A 86 -7.09 -9.09 29.60
CA PHE A 86 -7.44 -7.75 29.11
C PHE A 86 -6.19 -6.96 28.77
N TRP A 87 -6.19 -6.34 27.59
CA TRP A 87 -5.20 -5.33 27.23
C TRP A 87 -5.83 -3.96 27.27
N ARG A 88 -5.04 -2.96 27.68
CA ARG A 88 -5.50 -1.57 27.71
C ARG A 88 -4.95 -0.88 26.47
N PHE A 89 -5.78 -0.59 25.48
CA PHE A 89 -5.42 0.34 24.41
C PHE A 89 -5.71 1.76 24.90
N LYS A 90 -6.68 2.45 24.29
CA LYS A 90 -7.41 3.54 24.96
C LYS A 90 -8.53 2.95 25.81
N THR A 91 -9.21 1.96 25.25
CA THR A 91 -10.25 1.14 25.89
C THR A 91 -9.62 -0.11 26.51
N LEU A 92 -10.23 -0.63 27.58
CA LEU A 92 -9.87 -1.95 28.11
C LEU A 92 -10.57 -3.02 27.28
N VAL A 93 -9.80 -3.89 26.63
CA VAL A 93 -10.27 -4.81 25.59
C VAL A 93 -10.01 -6.24 26.03
N PRO A 94 -11.01 -7.14 25.98
CA PRO A 94 -10.79 -8.55 26.23
C PRO A 94 -9.86 -9.15 25.17
N VAL A 95 -8.87 -9.92 25.61
CA VAL A 95 -7.89 -10.58 24.74
C VAL A 95 -7.67 -12.05 25.09
N LEU A 96 -7.21 -12.80 24.10
CA LEU A 96 -6.78 -14.19 24.21
C LEU A 96 -5.41 -14.30 23.52
N PRO A 97 -4.30 -14.33 24.28
CA PRO A 97 -2.97 -14.48 23.71
C PRO A 97 -2.68 -15.93 23.31
N ASP A 98 -1.98 -16.11 22.19
CA ASP A 98 -1.31 -17.35 21.80
C ASP A 98 0.20 -17.07 21.74
N TYR A 99 0.83 -17.18 22.92
CA TYR A 99 2.26 -16.88 23.12
C TYR A 99 3.19 -17.78 22.31
N GLN A 100 2.74 -18.95 21.85
CA GLN A 100 3.57 -19.84 21.04
C GLN A 100 3.69 -19.35 19.59
N LYS A 101 2.68 -18.61 19.12
CA LYS A 101 2.61 -18.11 17.75
C LYS A 101 2.78 -16.59 17.65
N ASN A 102 3.02 -15.93 18.77
CA ASN A 102 3.10 -14.47 18.88
C ASN A 102 1.83 -13.79 18.33
N LEU A 103 0.66 -14.36 18.65
CA LEU A 103 -0.64 -13.86 18.21
C LEU A 103 -1.44 -13.36 19.41
N LEU A 104 -2.26 -12.35 19.17
CA LEU A 104 -3.24 -11.86 20.12
C LEU A 104 -4.61 -11.78 19.46
N PHE A 105 -5.59 -12.49 19.98
CA PHE A 105 -6.98 -12.27 19.59
C PHE A 105 -7.59 -11.20 20.48
N SER A 106 -8.11 -10.13 19.89
CA SER A 106 -8.74 -9.02 20.61
C SER A 106 -10.20 -8.90 20.23
N ARG A 107 -11.07 -8.73 21.23
CA ARG A 107 -12.53 -8.65 21.02
C ARG A 107 -13.01 -7.21 20.99
N TRP A 108 -13.60 -6.80 19.87
CA TRP A 108 -14.05 -5.43 19.64
C TRP A 108 -15.49 -5.38 19.17
N THR A 109 -16.19 -4.28 19.45
CA THR A 109 -17.54 -4.03 18.93
C THR A 109 -17.50 -3.57 17.47
N GLN A 110 -16.50 -2.76 17.10
CA GLN A 110 -16.33 -2.19 15.77
C GLN A 110 -14.88 -2.37 15.31
N ILE A 111 -14.71 -2.82 14.06
CA ILE A 111 -13.38 -3.15 13.50
C ILE A 111 -12.58 -1.86 13.26
N GLU A 112 -13.24 -0.82 12.77
CA GLU A 112 -12.64 0.48 12.47
C GLU A 112 -12.04 1.10 13.74
N GLN A 113 -12.81 1.10 14.84
CA GLN A 113 -12.33 1.54 16.15
C GLN A 113 -11.14 0.70 16.64
N ALA A 114 -11.20 -0.62 16.48
CA ALA A 114 -10.13 -1.52 16.88
C ALA A 114 -8.81 -1.15 16.21
N PHE A 115 -8.82 -0.96 14.90
CA PHE A 115 -7.63 -0.59 14.14
C PHE A 115 -7.09 0.78 14.55
N GLN A 116 -7.97 1.79 14.73
CA GLN A 116 -7.56 3.12 15.16
C GLN A 116 -6.90 3.09 16.55
N GLU A 117 -7.48 2.36 17.51
CA GLU A 117 -6.93 2.26 18.86
C GLU A 117 -5.65 1.44 18.92
N ILE A 118 -5.55 0.35 18.15
CA ILE A 118 -4.32 -0.44 18.04
C ILE A 118 -3.21 0.41 17.41
N LEU A 119 -3.50 1.12 16.32
CA LEU A 119 -2.52 2.00 15.68
C LEU A 119 -2.06 3.11 16.61
N ASP A 120 -2.99 3.79 17.30
CA ASP A 120 -2.66 4.88 18.23
C ASP A 120 -1.80 4.37 19.38
N PHE A 121 -2.11 3.18 19.90
CA PHE A 121 -1.30 2.49 20.90
C PHE A 121 0.12 2.19 20.38
N LEU A 122 0.25 1.60 19.19
CA LEU A 122 1.54 1.28 18.60
C LEU A 122 2.35 2.54 18.28
N ASN A 123 1.70 3.62 17.84
CA ASN A 123 2.35 4.90 17.54
C ASN A 123 2.82 5.64 18.80
N GLU A 124 2.20 5.37 19.96
CA GLU A 124 2.69 5.85 21.25
C GLU A 124 4.02 5.17 21.64
N ILE A 125 4.20 3.91 21.24
CA ILE A 125 5.29 3.07 21.73
C ILE A 125 6.44 2.99 20.73
N PHE A 126 6.17 2.84 19.44
CA PHE A 126 7.19 2.60 18.44
C PHE A 126 7.27 3.74 17.44
N ARG A 127 8.43 3.86 16.78
CA ARG A 127 8.56 4.70 15.59
C ARG A 127 8.01 3.94 14.39
N ILE A 128 6.76 4.18 14.02
CA ILE A 128 6.18 3.56 12.81
C ILE A 128 6.86 4.16 11.57
N LYS A 129 7.55 3.34 10.79
CA LYS A 129 8.16 3.74 9.51
C LYS A 129 7.10 3.95 8.44
N GLU A 130 6.21 2.97 8.31
CA GLU A 130 5.11 3.00 7.37
C GLU A 130 3.99 2.04 7.78
N VAL A 131 2.81 2.30 7.21
CA VAL A 131 1.63 1.45 7.34
C VAL A 131 1.20 0.98 5.96
N SER A 132 0.97 -0.32 5.84
CA SER A 132 0.55 -0.99 4.62
C SER A 132 -0.84 -1.59 4.77
N PHE A 133 -1.60 -1.62 3.69
CA PHE A 133 -2.98 -2.09 3.66
C PHE A 133 -3.13 -3.24 2.69
N LYS A 134 -3.81 -4.31 3.13
CA LYS A 134 -4.20 -5.45 2.29
C LYS A 134 -5.67 -5.75 2.47
N ASN A 135 -6.47 -5.51 1.43
CA ASN A 135 -7.89 -5.80 1.44
C ASN A 135 -8.23 -6.99 0.54
N ASN A 136 -8.38 -8.15 1.14
CA ASN A 136 -8.72 -9.39 0.44
C ASN A 136 -10.22 -9.71 0.55
N VAL A 137 -11.02 -8.77 1.06
CA VAL A 137 -12.47 -8.93 1.21
C VAL A 137 -13.21 -8.24 0.07
N LYS A 138 -14.07 -9.00 -0.60
CA LYS A 138 -14.98 -8.49 -1.63
C LYS A 138 -15.87 -7.38 -1.09
N PHE A 139 -15.94 -6.26 -1.83
CA PHE A 139 -16.81 -5.12 -1.54
C PHE A 139 -16.61 -4.46 -0.17
N SER A 140 -15.47 -4.70 0.49
CA SER A 140 -15.22 -4.09 1.79
C SER A 140 -14.50 -2.76 1.65
N CYS A 141 -15.14 -1.72 2.19
CA CYS A 141 -14.58 -0.38 2.30
C CYS A 141 -14.07 -0.09 3.73
N ARG A 142 -14.00 -1.12 4.59
CA ARG A 142 -13.69 -0.98 6.02
C ARG A 142 -12.30 -0.42 6.28
N LEU A 143 -11.35 -0.63 5.36
CA LEU A 143 -10.00 -0.11 5.50
C LEU A 143 -9.87 1.38 5.15
N VAL A 144 -10.85 1.99 4.49
CA VAL A 144 -10.76 3.40 4.06
C VAL A 144 -10.72 4.36 5.26
N PRO A 145 -11.64 4.28 6.24
CA PRO A 145 -11.56 5.13 7.43
C PRO A 145 -10.27 4.92 8.24
N ILE A 146 -9.66 3.74 8.14
CA ILE A 146 -8.39 3.42 8.82
C ILE A 146 -7.22 4.07 8.09
N ALA A 147 -7.20 4.02 6.76
CA ALA A 147 -6.21 4.73 5.94
C ALA A 147 -6.31 6.25 6.11
N GLU A 148 -7.52 6.81 6.18
CA GLU A 148 -7.73 8.22 6.49
C GLU A 148 -7.18 8.58 7.88
N HIS A 149 -7.38 7.71 8.87
CA HIS A 149 -6.81 7.90 10.20
C HIS A 149 -5.27 7.88 10.17
N VAL A 150 -4.64 6.97 9.42
CA VAL A 150 -3.18 6.94 9.19
C VAL A 150 -2.69 8.27 8.61
N VAL A 151 -3.36 8.79 7.58
CA VAL A 151 -3.05 10.10 6.98
C VAL A 151 -3.20 11.23 8.02
N SER A 152 -4.25 11.22 8.83
CA SER A 152 -4.49 12.23 9.87
C SER A 152 -3.40 12.25 10.95
N LYS A 153 -2.70 11.13 11.14
CA LYS A 153 -1.57 10.99 12.06
C LYS A 153 -0.23 11.33 11.41
N ASN A 154 -0.23 11.80 10.16
CA ASN A 154 0.95 12.07 9.34
C ASN A 154 1.89 10.85 9.23
N LEU A 155 1.31 9.65 9.25
CA LEU A 155 2.08 8.42 9.06
C LEU A 155 2.22 8.13 7.57
N LYS A 156 3.41 7.65 7.17
CA LYS A 156 3.67 7.24 5.78
C LYS A 156 2.85 5.99 5.45
N ILE A 157 2.19 6.00 4.30
CA ILE A 157 1.59 4.79 3.73
C ILE A 157 2.65 4.10 2.87
N GLY A 158 2.94 2.83 3.16
CA GLY A 158 3.92 2.03 2.42
C GLY A 158 3.29 1.48 1.15
N SER A 159 2.47 0.44 1.30
CA SER A 159 1.73 -0.17 0.20
C SER A 159 0.23 -0.20 0.43
N VAL A 160 -0.56 -0.04 -0.63
CA VAL A 160 -2.00 -0.31 -0.64
C VAL A 160 -2.27 -1.39 -1.68
N ASP A 161 -2.72 -2.55 -1.23
CA ASP A 161 -3.13 -3.67 -2.07
C ASP A 161 -4.62 -3.96 -1.85
N TRP A 162 -5.41 -3.72 -2.89
CA TRP A 162 -6.86 -3.78 -2.83
C TRP A 162 -7.39 -4.72 -3.90
N GLN A 163 -7.61 -5.98 -3.52
CA GLN A 163 -7.91 -7.05 -4.46
C GLN A 163 -9.33 -7.04 -5.01
N ASN A 164 -10.23 -6.19 -4.51
CA ASN A 164 -11.64 -6.32 -4.86
C ASN A 164 -12.29 -4.99 -5.20
N SER A 165 -13.34 -5.10 -6.02
CA SER A 165 -14.13 -3.96 -6.46
C SER A 165 -14.68 -3.16 -5.30
N VAL A 166 -14.38 -1.86 -5.33
CA VAL A 166 -15.08 -0.86 -4.53
C VAL A 166 -16.46 -0.69 -5.14
N GLY A 167 -17.51 -0.88 -4.33
CA GLY A 167 -18.90 -0.87 -4.82
C GLY A 167 -19.52 0.52 -4.96
N TYR A 168 -18.84 1.57 -4.50
CA TYR A 168 -19.35 2.95 -4.54
C TYR A 168 -18.30 3.99 -4.98
N GLU A 169 -18.60 4.84 -5.97
CA GLU A 169 -17.66 5.82 -6.58
C GLU A 169 -17.02 6.77 -5.56
N PRO A 170 -17.73 7.40 -4.62
CA PRO A 170 -17.10 8.23 -3.59
C PRO A 170 -16.09 7.49 -2.72
N MET A 171 -16.24 6.18 -2.58
CA MET A 171 -15.27 5.38 -1.85
C MET A 171 -14.01 5.10 -2.70
N ALA A 172 -14.17 4.92 -4.02
CA ALA A 172 -13.05 4.80 -4.93
C ALA A 172 -12.19 6.07 -4.90
N GLU A 173 -12.83 7.23 -4.96
CA GLU A 173 -12.16 8.52 -4.83
C GLU A 173 -11.43 8.63 -3.49
N ARG A 174 -12.08 8.29 -2.37
CA ARG A 174 -11.44 8.32 -1.05
C ARG A 174 -10.22 7.40 -0.97
N ILE A 175 -10.30 6.19 -1.53
CA ILE A 175 -9.18 5.23 -1.59
C ILE A 175 -8.01 5.82 -2.38
N LEU A 176 -8.27 6.38 -3.56
CA LEU A 176 -7.23 7.02 -4.38
C LEU A 176 -6.64 8.22 -3.63
N MET A 177 -7.47 9.05 -2.99
CA MET A 177 -7.03 10.23 -2.25
C MET A 177 -6.14 9.91 -1.04
N VAL A 178 -6.47 8.88 -0.25
CA VAL A 178 -5.59 8.46 0.86
C VAL A 178 -4.32 7.81 0.34
N SER A 179 -4.38 7.17 -0.83
CA SER A 179 -3.25 6.44 -1.38
C SER A 179 -2.24 7.31 -2.12
N LYS A 180 -2.54 8.57 -2.46
CA LYS A 180 -1.68 9.44 -3.29
C LYS A 180 -0.20 9.51 -2.87
N GLY A 181 0.10 9.34 -1.58
CA GLY A 181 1.46 9.36 -1.03
C GLY A 181 2.05 7.97 -0.75
N ALA A 182 1.41 6.90 -1.19
CA ALA A 182 1.89 5.53 -1.01
C ALA A 182 3.13 5.27 -1.87
N THR A 183 4.01 4.38 -1.41
CA THR A 183 5.15 3.91 -2.23
C THR A 183 4.66 2.95 -3.32
N ASN A 184 3.72 2.06 -2.98
CA ASN A 184 3.14 1.10 -3.90
C ASN A 184 1.61 1.13 -3.83
N PHE A 185 0.95 1.13 -4.98
CA PHE A 185 -0.50 1.02 -5.09
C PHE A 185 -0.85 -0.10 -6.06
N LYS A 186 -1.66 -1.05 -5.62
CA LYS A 186 -2.30 -2.07 -6.45
C LYS A 186 -3.79 -2.09 -6.17
N LEU A 187 -4.57 -2.02 -7.23
CA LEU A 187 -6.00 -2.21 -7.21
C LEU A 187 -6.40 -3.18 -8.31
N GLU A 188 -7.13 -4.24 -7.97
CA GLU A 188 -7.55 -5.20 -8.99
C GLU A 188 -8.73 -4.64 -9.79
N LYS A 189 -9.82 -4.19 -9.13
CA LYS A 189 -11.04 -3.81 -9.84
C LYS A 189 -11.70 -2.53 -9.35
N PHE A 190 -12.25 -1.75 -10.28
CA PHE A 190 -13.39 -0.87 -10.06
C PHE A 190 -14.59 -1.37 -10.88
N ASN A 191 -15.80 -1.30 -10.32
CA ASN A 191 -17.03 -1.63 -11.05
C ASN A 191 -17.72 -0.38 -11.60
N PHE A 192 -16.95 0.60 -12.08
CA PHE A 192 -17.48 1.86 -12.60
C PHE A 192 -16.97 2.09 -14.01
N PHE A 193 -17.89 2.33 -14.94
CA PHE A 193 -17.56 2.72 -16.29
C PHE A 193 -17.45 4.26 -16.44
N SER A 194 -18.01 5.01 -15.50
CA SER A 194 -18.13 6.47 -15.54
C SER A 194 -17.25 7.21 -14.53
N PHE A 195 -16.44 6.49 -13.76
CA PHE A 195 -15.65 7.09 -12.69
C PHE A 195 -14.58 8.02 -13.29
N ARG A 196 -14.48 9.24 -12.75
CA ARG A 196 -13.46 10.20 -13.15
C ARG A 196 -12.70 10.68 -11.92
N PHE A 197 -11.38 10.62 -12.00
CA PHE A 197 -10.49 11.08 -10.94
C PHE A 197 -9.45 12.03 -11.53
N TYR A 198 -9.46 13.29 -11.06
CA TYR A 198 -8.66 14.37 -11.65
C TYR A 198 -7.37 14.68 -10.85
N HIS A 199 -7.09 13.91 -9.80
CA HIS A 199 -6.00 14.20 -8.87
C HIS A 199 -4.78 13.26 -9.03
N PHE A 200 -4.65 12.59 -10.17
CA PHE A 200 -3.50 11.70 -10.43
C PHE A 200 -2.14 12.42 -10.42
N HIS A 201 -2.11 13.70 -10.74
CA HIS A 201 -0.91 14.54 -10.63
C HIS A 201 -0.34 14.62 -9.19
N LEU A 202 -1.11 14.24 -8.17
CA LEU A 202 -0.64 14.18 -6.78
C LEU A 202 0.13 12.89 -6.46
N PHE A 203 0.16 11.91 -7.36
CA PHE A 203 0.66 10.57 -7.10
C PHE A 203 2.17 10.54 -7.33
N LYS A 204 2.92 10.11 -6.31
CA LYS A 204 4.39 10.02 -6.36
C LYS A 204 4.83 8.64 -5.87
N MET A 205 4.66 7.64 -6.74
CA MET A 205 4.78 6.24 -6.36
C MET A 205 5.90 5.55 -7.13
N ASP A 206 6.52 4.56 -6.49
CA ASP A 206 7.44 3.67 -7.19
C ASP A 206 6.67 2.72 -8.12
N ARG A 207 5.48 2.27 -7.69
CA ARG A 207 4.61 1.40 -8.48
C ARG A 207 3.14 1.77 -8.34
N PHE A 208 2.46 1.95 -9.47
CA PHE A 208 1.03 2.17 -9.58
C PHE A 208 0.42 1.10 -10.49
N GLU A 209 -0.52 0.30 -9.97
CA GLU A 209 -1.13 -0.80 -10.70
C GLU A 209 -2.65 -0.80 -10.54
N ILE A 210 -3.36 -0.82 -11.68
CA ILE A 210 -4.80 -1.04 -11.76
C ILE A 210 -5.06 -2.13 -12.78
N GLU A 211 -5.59 -3.29 -12.37
CA GLU A 211 -5.81 -4.43 -13.28
C GLU A 211 -7.02 -4.24 -14.21
N HIS A 212 -8.08 -3.60 -13.72
CA HIS A 212 -9.26 -3.24 -14.50
C HIS A 212 -9.38 -1.71 -14.60
N ALA A 213 -8.64 -1.14 -15.56
CA ALA A 213 -8.51 0.29 -15.78
C ALA A 213 -9.37 0.79 -16.96
N GLU A 214 -10.48 0.10 -17.29
CA GLU A 214 -11.37 0.43 -18.42
C GLU A 214 -11.87 1.89 -18.42
N TRP A 215 -11.98 2.48 -17.23
CA TRP A 215 -12.53 3.81 -17.00
C TRP A 215 -11.50 4.93 -17.14
N MET A 216 -10.20 4.60 -17.21
CA MET A 216 -9.15 5.61 -17.27
C MET A 216 -9.10 6.27 -18.65
N THR A 217 -8.90 7.59 -18.67
CA THR A 217 -8.71 8.36 -19.91
C THR A 217 -7.22 8.58 -20.19
N VAL A 218 -6.88 8.94 -21.43
CA VAL A 218 -5.52 9.32 -21.84
C VAL A 218 -4.93 10.40 -20.92
N ASP A 219 -5.67 11.48 -20.68
CA ASP A 219 -5.25 12.58 -19.78
C ASP A 219 -4.94 12.10 -18.35
N GLN A 220 -5.70 11.13 -17.84
CA GLN A 220 -5.49 10.57 -16.51
C GLN A 220 -4.23 9.72 -16.44
N VAL A 221 -3.90 8.99 -17.51
CA VAL A 221 -2.63 8.26 -17.62
C VAL A 221 -1.46 9.24 -17.68
N ILE A 222 -1.55 10.26 -18.53
CA ILE A 222 -0.51 11.30 -18.64
C ILE A 222 -0.28 11.96 -17.27
N ALA A 223 -1.33 12.24 -16.51
CA ALA A 223 -1.24 12.82 -15.17
C ALA A 223 -0.49 11.95 -14.13
N LEU A 224 -0.19 10.68 -14.42
CA LEU A 224 0.63 9.79 -13.60
C LEU A 224 2.15 9.93 -13.86
N TRP A 225 2.61 10.94 -14.59
CA TRP A 225 4.03 11.18 -14.92
C TRP A 225 5.01 11.23 -13.72
N ASN A 226 4.50 11.44 -12.51
CA ASN A 226 5.27 11.38 -11.26
C ASN A 226 5.42 9.96 -10.68
N CYS A 227 4.87 8.93 -11.32
CA CYS A 227 5.02 7.53 -10.93
C CYS A 227 6.11 6.87 -11.78
N LYS A 228 6.95 6.04 -11.14
CA LYS A 228 8.07 5.38 -11.84
C LYS A 228 7.62 4.20 -12.70
N GLN A 229 6.77 3.34 -12.15
CA GLN A 229 6.24 2.17 -12.85
C GLN A 229 4.72 2.20 -12.82
N ILE A 230 4.11 2.16 -13.99
CA ILE A 230 2.66 2.17 -14.16
C ILE A 230 2.25 0.88 -14.86
N ARG A 231 1.26 0.18 -14.32
CA ARG A 231 0.64 -0.99 -14.95
C ARG A 231 -0.87 -0.85 -14.97
N LEU A 232 -1.44 -0.72 -16.15
CA LEU A 232 -2.88 -0.60 -16.36
C LEU A 232 -3.35 -1.79 -17.20
N GLY A 233 -4.23 -2.61 -16.65
CA GLY A 233 -4.88 -3.70 -17.37
C GLY A 233 -6.25 -3.28 -17.89
N ASP A 234 -6.75 -4.02 -18.89
CA ASP A 234 -8.08 -3.82 -19.49
C ASP A 234 -8.40 -2.38 -19.91
N VAL A 235 -7.43 -1.63 -20.45
CA VAL A 235 -7.71 -0.28 -20.97
C VAL A 235 -8.47 -0.35 -22.29
N TRP A 236 -9.32 0.64 -22.57
CA TRP A 236 -10.05 0.77 -23.85
C TRP A 236 -9.33 1.63 -24.88
N PHE A 237 -8.02 1.83 -24.72
CA PHE A 237 -7.22 2.66 -25.62
C PHE A 237 -7.05 2.00 -26.98
N ASP A 238 -7.17 2.79 -28.04
CA ASP A 238 -6.76 2.39 -29.38
C ASP A 238 -5.30 2.81 -29.67
N SER A 239 -4.81 2.53 -30.88
CA SER A 239 -3.43 2.88 -31.25
C SER A 239 -3.16 4.38 -31.17
N LYS A 240 -4.16 5.22 -31.44
CA LYS A 240 -4.05 6.69 -31.45
C LYS A 240 -3.97 7.23 -30.02
N ASP A 241 -4.76 6.68 -29.11
CA ASP A 241 -4.69 7.01 -27.68
C ASP A 241 -3.30 6.72 -27.11
N ILE A 242 -2.75 5.55 -27.43
CA ILE A 242 -1.41 5.14 -26.96
C ILE A 242 -0.32 6.00 -27.62
N ASN A 243 -0.45 6.32 -28.91
CA ASN A 243 0.44 7.26 -29.60
C ASN A 243 0.43 8.64 -28.91
N THR A 244 -0.75 9.11 -28.48
CA THR A 244 -0.89 10.38 -27.75
C THR A 244 -0.17 10.35 -26.40
N ILE A 245 -0.36 9.28 -25.62
CA ILE A 245 0.36 9.09 -24.34
C ILE A 245 1.88 9.10 -24.56
N LEU A 246 2.33 8.41 -25.60
CA LEU A 246 3.74 8.28 -25.93
C LEU A 246 4.37 9.61 -26.37
N TRP A 247 3.65 10.42 -27.16
CA TRP A 247 4.07 11.78 -27.52
C TRP A 247 4.32 12.64 -26.29
N GLU A 248 3.36 12.69 -25.36
CA GLU A 248 3.47 13.48 -24.13
C GLU A 248 4.66 13.05 -23.26
N TYR A 249 4.90 11.74 -23.13
CA TYR A 249 6.04 11.22 -22.37
C TYR A 249 7.39 11.38 -23.07
N ILE A 250 7.44 11.55 -24.39
CA ILE A 250 8.68 11.90 -25.09
C ILE A 250 9.08 13.35 -24.79
N GLU A 251 8.10 14.25 -24.69
CA GLU A 251 8.31 15.66 -24.35
C GLU A 251 8.67 15.85 -22.87
N ASP A 252 7.88 15.29 -21.95
CA ASP A 252 8.17 15.29 -20.51
C ASP A 252 7.71 14.00 -19.82
N PRO A 253 8.61 13.03 -19.59
CA PRO A 253 8.25 11.80 -18.89
C PRO A 253 8.24 11.94 -17.38
N GLY A 254 8.74 13.05 -16.83
CA GLY A 254 8.98 13.19 -15.40
C GLY A 254 9.78 12.05 -14.78
N GLU A 255 9.16 11.33 -13.84
CA GLU A 255 9.76 10.19 -13.13
C GLU A 255 9.49 8.84 -13.81
N LEU A 256 8.71 8.81 -14.90
CA LEU A 256 8.32 7.56 -15.55
C LEU A 256 9.54 6.79 -16.09
N LEU A 257 9.61 5.52 -15.69
CA LEU A 257 10.58 4.55 -16.17
C LEU A 257 9.90 3.47 -17.03
N GLU A 258 8.68 3.05 -16.65
CA GLU A 258 7.96 2.01 -17.36
C GLU A 258 6.44 2.23 -17.31
N LEU A 259 5.78 2.14 -18.48
CA LEU A 259 4.34 2.03 -18.61
C LEU A 259 4.00 0.69 -19.26
N ARG A 260 3.16 -0.11 -18.60
CA ARG A 260 2.57 -1.34 -19.12
C ARG A 260 1.07 -1.15 -19.29
N LEU A 261 0.58 -1.38 -20.50
CA LEU A 261 -0.84 -1.32 -20.86
C LEU A 261 -1.28 -2.68 -21.39
N THR A 262 -2.38 -3.23 -20.86
CA THR A 262 -3.09 -4.35 -21.50
C THR A 262 -4.35 -3.77 -22.14
N SER A 263 -4.39 -3.67 -23.46
CA SER A 263 -5.57 -3.18 -24.16
C SER A 263 -6.55 -4.32 -24.46
N ARG A 264 -7.85 -4.00 -24.52
CA ARG A 264 -8.87 -4.91 -25.06
C ARG A 264 -9.04 -4.82 -26.58
N ASN A 265 -8.45 -3.80 -27.19
CA ASN A 265 -8.44 -3.62 -28.63
C ASN A 265 -7.22 -4.34 -29.22
N ASP A 266 -7.35 -4.84 -30.45
CA ASP A 266 -6.19 -5.33 -31.23
C ASP A 266 -5.33 -4.13 -31.61
N ILE A 267 -4.14 -4.02 -31.01
CA ILE A 267 -3.23 -2.89 -31.21
C ILE A 267 -2.10 -3.29 -32.14
N ARG A 268 -2.05 -2.63 -33.29
CA ARG A 268 -0.90 -2.68 -34.18
C ARG A 268 0.13 -1.66 -33.73
N ILE A 269 1.32 -2.15 -33.43
CA ILE A 269 2.40 -1.32 -32.90
C ILE A 269 2.88 -0.27 -33.92
N GLU A 270 2.76 -0.57 -35.21
CA GLU A 270 3.10 0.35 -36.30
C GLU A 270 2.22 1.60 -36.24
N ASP A 271 0.93 1.43 -35.92
CA ASP A 271 -0.01 2.53 -35.76
C ASP A 271 0.31 3.33 -34.49
N VAL A 272 0.73 2.65 -33.41
CA VAL A 272 1.15 3.31 -32.15
C VAL A 272 2.37 4.20 -32.34
N VAL A 273 3.32 3.82 -33.21
CA VAL A 273 4.55 4.61 -33.44
C VAL A 273 4.46 5.52 -34.66
N THR A 274 3.30 5.58 -35.32
CA THR A 274 3.13 6.42 -36.51
C THR A 274 3.36 7.90 -36.18
N GLY A 275 4.15 8.57 -37.02
CA GLY A 275 4.52 9.98 -36.85
C GLY A 275 5.67 10.21 -35.85
N LEU A 276 6.14 9.17 -35.15
CA LEU A 276 7.31 9.25 -34.28
C LEU A 276 8.59 8.86 -35.05
N ASN A 277 9.73 9.40 -34.62
CA ASN A 277 11.05 8.98 -35.11
C ASN A 277 11.41 7.60 -34.54
N ALA A 278 10.71 6.57 -35.01
CA ALA A 278 10.82 5.19 -34.54
C ALA A 278 11.64 4.33 -35.51
N VAL A 279 12.55 3.51 -34.96
CA VAL A 279 13.32 2.51 -35.69
C VAL A 279 13.01 1.14 -35.12
N GLU A 280 12.66 0.19 -35.98
CA GLU A 280 12.44 -1.20 -35.56
C GLU A 280 13.76 -1.83 -35.10
N VAL A 281 13.74 -2.51 -33.96
CA VAL A 281 14.89 -3.19 -33.37
C VAL A 281 14.59 -4.68 -33.30
N HIS A 282 15.35 -5.48 -34.06
CA HIS A 282 15.27 -6.93 -33.99
C HIS A 282 16.11 -7.44 -32.81
N GLU A 283 15.47 -7.73 -31.68
CA GLU A 283 16.07 -8.57 -30.64
C GLU A 283 15.91 -10.04 -31.04
N GLY A 284 16.99 -10.84 -31.01
CA GLY A 284 16.99 -12.25 -31.46
C GLY A 284 16.09 -13.21 -30.68
N ASN A 285 15.19 -12.70 -29.84
CA ASN A 285 14.26 -13.47 -29.03
C ASN A 285 12.86 -13.40 -29.65
N HIS A 286 12.57 -14.34 -30.56
CA HIS A 286 11.34 -14.42 -31.35
C HIS A 286 10.03 -14.46 -30.53
N TRP A 287 10.11 -14.69 -29.22
CA TRP A 287 8.97 -14.66 -28.31
C TRP A 287 8.55 -13.26 -27.88
N LYS A 288 9.44 -12.26 -27.99
CA LYS A 288 9.09 -10.87 -27.80
C LYS A 288 8.58 -10.35 -29.15
N GLY A 289 7.41 -9.72 -29.17
CA GLY A 289 6.88 -9.12 -30.39
C GLY A 289 7.79 -8.01 -30.91
N ARG A 290 7.33 -7.31 -31.94
CA ARG A 290 8.11 -6.22 -32.54
C ARG A 290 8.43 -5.16 -31.48
N LYS A 291 9.67 -4.69 -31.50
CA LYS A 291 10.19 -3.64 -30.64
C LYS A 291 10.61 -2.46 -31.49
N PHE A 292 10.14 -1.27 -31.12
CA PHE A 292 10.54 -0.02 -31.74
C PHE A 292 11.31 0.80 -30.73
N ARG A 293 12.44 1.36 -31.17
CA ARG A 293 13.16 2.39 -30.41
C ARG A 293 12.79 3.75 -30.98
N ILE A 294 12.41 4.67 -30.11
CA ILE A 294 12.01 6.02 -30.47
C ILE A 294 13.08 6.99 -29.99
N THR A 295 13.55 7.83 -30.92
CA THR A 295 14.58 8.82 -30.63
C THR A 295 13.96 10.21 -30.53
N GLY A 296 13.92 10.76 -29.32
CA GLY A 296 13.65 12.18 -29.03
C GLY A 296 14.75 12.77 -28.14
N GLN A 297 14.39 13.75 -27.31
CA GLN A 297 15.29 14.22 -26.23
C GLN A 297 15.58 13.10 -25.22
N ILE A 298 14.60 12.23 -25.00
CA ILE A 298 14.69 11.02 -24.18
C ILE A 298 14.42 9.82 -25.08
N ARG A 299 15.12 8.71 -24.81
CA ARG A 299 14.96 7.47 -25.57
C ARG A 299 13.94 6.58 -24.90
N PHE A 300 12.99 6.11 -25.70
CA PHE A 300 12.02 5.11 -25.28
C PHE A 300 12.09 3.90 -26.18
N SER A 301 11.72 2.76 -25.61
CA SER A 301 11.40 1.57 -26.40
C SER A 301 9.95 1.17 -26.17
N VAL A 302 9.27 0.79 -27.25
CA VAL A 302 7.89 0.31 -27.22
C VAL A 302 7.88 -1.11 -27.75
N THR A 303 7.33 -2.04 -26.98
CA THR A 303 7.28 -3.46 -27.33
C THR A 303 5.88 -4.00 -27.11
N VAL A 304 5.38 -4.79 -28.06
CA VAL A 304 4.19 -5.64 -27.83
C VAL A 304 4.64 -6.99 -27.32
N VAL A 305 4.17 -7.33 -26.13
CA VAL A 305 4.32 -8.65 -25.49
C VAL A 305 3.01 -9.40 -25.68
N TRP A 306 3.06 -10.73 -25.60
CA TRP A 306 1.91 -11.62 -25.70
C TRP A 306 0.65 -11.10 -25.00
N GLY A 307 -0.51 -11.21 -25.68
CA GLY A 307 -1.82 -10.82 -25.16
C GLY A 307 -2.04 -9.31 -25.09
N ASP A 308 -1.74 -8.60 -26.18
CA ASP A 308 -1.99 -7.16 -26.37
C ASP A 308 -1.38 -6.27 -25.27
N ASN A 309 -0.27 -6.75 -24.69
CA ASN A 309 0.47 -6.06 -23.66
C ASN A 309 1.51 -5.14 -24.27
N ILE A 310 1.28 -3.83 -24.21
CA ILE A 310 2.22 -2.81 -24.67
C ILE A 310 3.08 -2.38 -23.51
N VAL A 311 4.39 -2.40 -23.71
CA VAL A 311 5.39 -1.98 -22.73
C VAL A 311 6.17 -0.82 -23.32
N ILE A 312 6.08 0.34 -22.67
CA ILE A 312 6.87 1.53 -22.95
C ILE A 312 7.92 1.64 -21.84
N THR A 313 9.19 1.60 -22.20
CA THR A 313 10.30 1.65 -21.23
C THR A 313 11.27 2.76 -21.61
N ARG A 314 11.63 3.59 -20.64
CA ARG A 314 12.69 4.60 -20.77
C ARG A 314 14.05 3.92 -20.85
N GLU A 315 14.80 4.22 -21.90
CA GLU A 315 16.18 3.74 -22.04
C GLU A 315 17.15 4.72 -21.34
N PRO A 316 18.26 4.23 -20.76
CA PRO A 316 19.29 5.05 -20.13
C PRO A 316 20.09 5.91 -21.13
#